data_AF-A0A950GBY5-F1
#
_entry.id   AF-A0A950GBY5-F1
#
_cell.length_a   1.000
_cell.length_b   1.000
_cell.length_c   1.000
_cell.angle_alpha   90.00
_cell.angle_beta   90.00
_cell.angle_gamma   90.00
#
_symmetry.space_group_name_H-M   'P 1'
#
loop_
_entity.id
_entity.type
_entity.pdbx_description
1 polymer ?
#
loop_
_entity_poly.entity_id
_entity_poly.type
_entity_poly.pdbx_seq_one_letter_code
_entity_poly.pdbx_strand_id
1 'polypeptide(L)'
;MNCSLRCAEEGADSIRVELADRRKATRLELRKRFKHFQSTGALPTDADVDVLARYVLTVAWGMAVEAQSGASRSDLHRTVKQALASWPT
;
A
#
# COMPACT_ATOMS: atom_id res chain seq x y z
N MET A 1 -8.95 -17.37 -14.80
CA MET A 1 -8.18 -18.15 -15.77
C MET A 1 -6.83 -18.47 -15.12
N ASN A 2 -6.66 -19.74 -14.75
CA ASN A 2 -5.44 -20.49 -14.37
C ASN A 2 -4.44 -19.92 -13.35
N CYS A 3 -4.58 -20.45 -12.13
CA CYS A 3 -3.47 -20.75 -11.22
C CYS A 3 -2.39 -21.58 -11.94
N SER A 4 -1.22 -21.01 -12.16
CA SER A 4 -0.03 -21.76 -12.58
C SER A 4 1.25 -21.25 -11.91
N LEU A 5 1.24 -21.18 -10.57
CA LEU A 5 2.46 -21.11 -9.76
C LEU A 5 2.55 -22.35 -8.88
N ARG A 6 2.80 -23.48 -9.52
CA ARG A 6 3.45 -24.64 -8.89
C ARG A 6 4.64 -25.02 -9.75
N CYS A 7 5.77 -24.37 -9.50
CA CYS A 7 7.13 -24.85 -9.82
C CYS A 7 8.12 -23.89 -9.15
N ALA A 8 8.56 -24.22 -7.92
CA ALA A 8 9.88 -23.95 -7.32
C ALA A 8 9.77 -23.98 -5.78
N GLU A 9 9.88 -25.17 -5.18
CA GLU A 9 9.69 -25.34 -3.74
C GLU A 9 10.82 -24.77 -2.86
N GLU A 10 11.98 -24.37 -3.43
CA GLU A 10 13.03 -23.62 -2.70
C GLU A 10 13.14 -22.13 -3.10
N GLY A 11 12.87 -21.79 -4.36
CA GLY A 11 12.96 -20.41 -4.87
C GLY A 11 11.70 -19.56 -4.64
N ALA A 12 10.53 -20.19 -4.57
CA ALA A 12 9.29 -19.44 -4.35
C ALA A 12 9.22 -18.87 -2.92
N ASP A 13 9.77 -19.58 -1.94
CA ASP A 13 9.75 -19.12 -0.55
C ASP A 13 10.74 -17.96 -0.31
N SER A 14 11.91 -17.95 -0.96
CA SER A 14 12.83 -16.80 -0.88
C SER A 14 12.24 -15.54 -1.51
N ILE A 15 11.58 -15.66 -2.67
CA ILE A 15 10.87 -14.54 -3.31
C ILE A 15 9.72 -14.03 -2.43
N ARG A 16 8.95 -14.93 -1.81
CA ARG A 16 7.85 -14.54 -0.91
C ARG A 16 8.34 -13.80 0.32
N VAL A 17 9.45 -14.26 0.92
CA VAL A 17 10.10 -13.60 2.06
C VAL A 17 10.61 -12.22 1.66
N GLU A 18 11.36 -12.12 0.55
CA GLU A 18 11.87 -10.84 0.05
C GLU A 18 10.75 -9.84 -0.24
N LEU A 19 9.66 -10.27 -0.88
CA LEU A 19 8.50 -9.42 -1.12
C LEU A 19 7.80 -9.00 0.18
N ALA A 20 7.75 -9.88 1.17
CA ALA A 20 7.20 -9.53 2.49
C ALA A 20 8.07 -8.48 3.19
N ASP A 21 9.39 -8.62 3.14
CA ASP A 21 10.32 -7.68 3.76
C ASP A 21 10.34 -6.33 3.06
N ARG A 22 10.25 -6.31 1.73
CA ARG A 22 10.02 -5.06 0.97
C ARG A 22 8.73 -4.36 1.40
N ARG A 23 7.61 -5.09 1.52
CA ARG A 23 6.34 -4.51 1.99
C ARG A 23 6.45 -3.95 3.41
N LYS A 24 7.18 -4.63 4.31
CA LYS A 24 7.46 -4.12 5.67
C LYS A 24 8.30 -2.85 5.62
N ALA A 25 9.38 -2.85 4.83
CA ALA A 25 10.28 -1.71 4.69
C ALA A 25 9.55 -0.47 4.13
N THR A 26 8.73 -0.64 3.08
CA THR A 26 7.91 0.45 2.55
C THR A 26 6.95 1.01 3.60
N ARG A 27 6.32 0.16 4.41
CA ARG A 27 5.44 0.61 5.50
C ARG A 27 6.20 1.41 6.56
N LEU A 28 7.38 0.96 6.94
CA LEU A 28 8.22 1.68 7.91
C LEU A 28 8.63 3.06 7.38
N GLU A 29 8.99 3.14 6.10
CA GLU A 29 9.38 4.41 5.50
C GLU A 29 8.20 5.38 5.41
N LEU A 30 7.03 4.89 4.99
CA LEU A 30 5.83 5.73 4.95
C LEU A 30 5.39 6.21 6.34
N ARG A 31 5.50 5.34 7.36
CA ARG A 31 5.26 5.70 8.75
C ARG A 31 6.19 6.82 9.22
N LYS A 32 7.50 6.74 8.93
CA LYS A 32 8.46 7.80 9.27
C LYS A 32 8.07 9.12 8.63
N ARG A 33 7.69 9.08 7.35
CA ARG A 33 7.22 10.27 6.62
C ARG A 33 5.96 10.88 7.26
N PHE A 34 4.99 10.07 7.68
CA PHE A 34 3.79 10.56 8.36
C PHE A 34 4.08 11.11 9.77
N LYS A 35 4.99 10.50 10.52
CA LYS A 35 5.47 11.09 11.79
C LYS A 35 6.10 12.47 11.56
N HIS A 36 6.89 12.60 10.50
CA HIS A 36 7.45 13.91 10.14
C HIS A 36 6.33 14.91 9.81
N PHE A 37 5.34 14.53 9.00
CA PHE A 37 4.19 15.39 8.69
C PHE A 37 3.38 15.80 9.92
N GLN A 38 3.20 14.89 10.88
CA GLN A 38 2.57 15.20 12.15
C GLN A 38 3.39 16.22 12.95
N SER A 39 4.73 16.08 12.96
CA SER A 39 5.61 17.06 13.64
C SER A 39 5.63 18.44 12.97
N THR A 40 5.35 18.52 11.67
CA THR A 40 5.30 19.79 10.91
C THR A 40 3.89 20.38 10.83
N GLY A 41 2.89 19.76 11.47
CA GLY A 41 1.48 20.21 11.42
C GLY A 41 0.76 19.92 10.11
N ALA A 42 1.33 19.09 9.23
CA ALA A 42 0.69 18.65 7.99
C ALA A 42 -0.26 17.45 8.19
N LEU A 43 -0.29 16.87 9.38
CA LEU A 43 -1.26 15.88 9.84
C LEU A 43 -1.73 16.23 11.25
N PRO A 44 -2.98 15.90 11.62
CA PRO A 44 -3.47 16.04 12.98
C PRO A 44 -2.60 15.30 14.00
N THR A 45 -2.45 15.87 15.19
CA THR A 45 -1.62 15.31 16.27
C THR A 45 -2.15 14.00 16.84
N ASP A 46 -3.44 13.72 16.66
CA ASP A 46 -4.13 12.50 17.07
C ASP A 46 -4.24 11.45 15.94
N ALA A 47 -3.77 11.76 14.73
CA ALA A 47 -3.76 10.82 13.63
C ALA A 47 -2.89 9.59 13.93
N ASP A 48 -3.47 8.39 13.80
CA ASP A 48 -2.73 7.13 13.87
C ASP A 48 -1.92 6.93 12.58
N VAL A 49 -0.65 7.35 12.63
CA VAL A 49 0.29 7.25 11.50
C VAL A 49 0.57 5.81 11.04
N ASP A 50 0.43 4.83 11.93
CA ASP A 50 0.63 3.41 11.62
C ASP A 50 -0.54 2.86 10.80
N VAL A 51 -1.76 3.18 11.23
CA VAL A 51 -2.99 2.85 10.49
C VAL A 51 -3.04 3.60 9.16
N LEU A 52 -2.68 4.88 9.13
CA LEU A 52 -2.68 5.68 7.90
C LEU A 52 -1.68 5.13 6.87
N ALA A 53 -0.46 4.76 7.30
CA ALA A 53 0.53 4.14 6.41
C ALA A 53 0.04 2.80 5.86
N ARG A 54 -0.64 1.99 6.70
CA ARG A 54 -1.24 0.74 6.26
C ARG A 54 -2.37 1.00 5.26
N TYR A 55 -3.24 1.96 5.51
CA TYR A 55 -4.36 2.31 4.63
C TYR A 55 -3.87 2.69 3.23
N VAL A 56 -2.91 3.62 3.13
CA VAL A 56 -2.36 4.08 1.85
C VAL A 56 -1.73 2.93 1.06
N LEU A 57 -0.95 2.06 1.72
CA LEU A 57 -0.32 0.93 1.04
C LEU A 57 -1.33 -0.14 0.61
N THR A 58 -2.36 -0.39 1.42
CA THR A 58 -3.45 -1.29 1.03
C THR A 58 -4.15 -0.79 -0.23
N VAL A 59 -4.47 0.51 -0.31
CA VAL A 59 -5.06 1.11 -1.51
C VAL A 59 -4.12 0.97 -2.71
N ALA A 60 -2.84 1.31 -2.55
CA ALA A 60 -1.85 1.24 -3.62
C ALA A 60 -1.65 -0.18 -4.17
N TRP A 61 -1.56 -1.18 -3.29
CA TRP A 61 -1.43 -2.58 -3.69
C TRP A 61 -2.72 -3.13 -4.30
N GLY A 62 -3.88 -2.76 -3.75
CA GLY A 62 -5.19 -3.12 -4.33
C GLY A 62 -5.36 -2.57 -5.74
N MET A 63 -4.93 -1.32 -5.98
CA MET A 63 -4.93 -0.73 -7.33
C MET A 63 -4.07 -1.50 -8.32
N ALA A 64 -2.94 -2.07 -7.89
CA ALA A 64 -2.11 -2.90 -8.76
C ALA A 64 -2.82 -4.21 -9.16
N VAL A 65 -3.64 -4.78 -8.27
CA VAL A 65 -4.46 -5.97 -8.55
C VAL A 65 -5.60 -5.61 -9.52
N GLU A 66 -6.30 -4.51 -9.28
CA GLU A 66 -7.38 -4.01 -10.16
C GLU A 66 -6.85 -3.69 -11.56
N ALA A 67 -5.68 -3.04 -11.65
CA ALA A 67 -5.03 -2.74 -12.92
C ALA A 67 -4.69 -4.02 -13.71
N GLN A 68 -4.14 -5.04 -13.05
CA GLN A 68 -3.88 -6.36 -13.65
C GLN A 68 -5.17 -7.06 -14.11
N SER A 69 -6.28 -6.76 -13.45
CA SER A 69 -7.61 -7.30 -13.76
C SER A 69 -8.36 -6.51 -14.84
N GLY A 70 -7.75 -5.45 -15.40
CA GLY A 70 -8.29 -4.67 -16.52
C GLY A 70 -8.99 -3.38 -16.12
N ALA A 71 -8.88 -2.92 -14.87
CA ALA A 71 -9.44 -1.64 -14.45
C ALA A 71 -8.87 -0.48 -15.27
N SER A 72 -9.75 0.45 -15.68
CA SER A 72 -9.32 1.61 -16.45
C SER A 72 -8.56 2.62 -15.59
N ARG A 73 -7.73 3.46 -16.22
CA ARG A 73 -7.04 4.56 -15.53
C ARG A 73 -8.02 5.49 -14.79
N SER A 74 -9.21 5.71 -15.35
CA SER A 74 -10.27 6.52 -14.73
C SER A 74 -10.82 5.87 -13.47
N ASP A 75 -11.03 4.56 -13.46
CA ASP A 75 -11.54 3.84 -12.30
C ASP A 75 -10.53 3.89 -11.15
N LEU A 76 -9.25 3.66 -11.46
CA LEU A 76 -8.17 3.75 -10.47
C LEU A 76 -8.05 5.17 -9.88
N HIS A 77 -8.18 6.22 -10.70
CA HIS A 77 -8.18 7.61 -10.21
C HIS A 77 -9.38 7.90 -9.31
N ARG A 78 -10.56 7.35 -9.61
CA ARG A 78 -11.73 7.48 -8.74
C ARG A 78 -11.48 6.84 -7.37
N THR A 79 -10.83 5.69 -7.33
CA THR A 79 -10.43 5.02 -6.07
C THR A 79 -9.45 5.89 -5.28
N VAL A 80 -8.43 6.47 -5.92
CA VAL A 80 -7.50 7.41 -5.26
C VAL A 80 -8.25 8.61 -4.71
N LYS A 81 -9.15 9.22 -5.50
CA LYS A 81 -9.95 10.37 -5.06
C LYS A 81 -10.79 10.04 -3.83
N GLN A 82 -11.43 8.87 -3.81
CA GLN A 82 -12.19 8.41 -2.65
C GLN A 82 -11.29 8.20 -1.43
N ALA A 83 -10.10 7.62 -1.62
CA ALA A 83 -9.17 7.41 -0.53
C ALA A 83 -8.67 8.73 0.08
N LEU A 84 -8.35 9.71 -0.77
CA LEU A 84 -7.97 11.06 -0.32
C LEU A 84 -9.12 11.82 0.33
N ALA A 85 -10.38 11.52 0.00
CA ALA A 85 -11.53 12.10 0.70
C ALA A 85 -11.65 11.63 2.16
N SER A 86 -11.07 10.47 2.50
CA SER A 86 -10.94 10.00 3.88
C SER A 86 -9.68 10.48 4.59
N TRP A 87 -8.90 11.36 3.97
CA TRP A 87 -7.67 11.86 4.56
C TRP A 87 -7.97 12.69 5.82
N PRO A 88 -7.26 12.47 6.93
CA PRO A 88 -7.46 13.25 8.15
C PRO A 88 -7.05 14.72 7.91
N THR A 89 -7.95 15.64 8.23
CA THR A 89 -7.77 17.10 8.21
C THR A 89 -7.60 17.66 9.61
#